data_AF-A0A087UAZ9-F1
#
_entry.id   AF-A0A087UAZ9-F1
#
_cell.length_a   1.000
_cell.length_b   1.000
_cell.length_c   1.000
_cell.angle_alpha   90.00
_cell.angle_beta   90.00
_cell.angle_gamma   90.00
#
_symmetry.space_group_name_H-M   'P 1'
#
loop_
_entity.id
_entity.type
_entity.pdbx_description
1 polymer ?
#
loop_
_entity_poly.entity_id
_entity_poly.type
_entity_poly.pdbx_seq_one_letter_code
_entity_poly.pdbx_strand_id
1 'polypeptide(L)' 'MLNSCIMHRPTGPAPGIMVWSGIGYHSRTPLVRTAGTLNRQRYISEVLEPVVLPYLQGFPTAISQQDNARPHMARIV' A
#
# COMPACT_ATOMS: atom_id res chain seq x y z
N MET A 1 12.97 36.26 -11.39
CA MET A 1 13.65 35.05 -11.90
C MET A 1 13.48 33.98 -10.83
N LEU A 2 12.59 33.00 -11.04
CA LEU A 2 12.35 31.92 -10.07
C LEU A 2 13.42 30.85 -10.29
N ASN A 3 14.30 30.64 -9.30
CA ASN A 3 15.26 29.55 -9.32
C ASN A 3 14.53 28.23 -9.05
N SER A 4 14.25 27.47 -10.10
CA SER A 4 13.70 26.12 -9.98
C SER A 4 14.79 25.18 -9.44
N CYS A 5 14.63 24.69 -8.22
CA CYS A 5 15.49 23.65 -7.66
C CYS A 5 15.12 22.29 -8.29
N ILE A 6 15.80 21.92 -9.37
CA ILE A 6 15.67 20.56 -9.93
C ILE A 6 16.45 19.61 -9.04
N MET A 7 15.73 18.85 -8.23
CA MET A 7 16.32 17.79 -7.40
C MET A 7 16.68 16.60 -8.30
N HIS A 8 17.99 16.37 -8.50
CA HIS A 8 18.48 15.21 -9.22
C HIS A 8 18.30 13.96 -8.36
N ARG A 9 17.40 13.05 -8.76
CA ARG A 9 17.16 11.82 -8.01
C ARG A 9 18.31 10.83 -8.27
N PRO A 10 18.95 10.28 -7.23
CA PRO A 10 19.96 9.24 -7.41
C PRO A 10 19.36 8.06 -8.17
N THR A 11 20.02 7.61 -9.24
CA THR A 11 19.57 6.50 -10.10
C THR A 11 20.11 5.14 -9.64
N GLY A 12 20.97 5.11 -8.62
CA GLY A 12 21.52 3.89 -8.04
C GLY A 12 20.53 3.19 -7.09
N PRO A 13 20.74 1.89 -6.80
CA PRO A 13 19.96 1.17 -5.79
C PRO A 13 20.10 1.88 -4.44
N ALA A 14 19.00 2.42 -3.94
CA ALA A 14 18.90 2.96 -2.59
C ALA A 14 18.15 1.96 -1.72
N PRO A 15 18.60 1.69 -0.48
CA PRO A 15 17.82 0.88 0.45
C PRO A 15 16.47 1.58 0.69
N GLY A 16 15.39 0.81 0.57
CA GLY A 16 14.02 1.29 0.76
C GLY A 16 13.27 0.38 1.73
N ILE A 17 12.30 0.96 2.43
CA ILE A 17 11.32 0.19 3.21
C ILE A 17 10.03 0.08 2.40
N MET A 18 9.41 -1.10 2.39
CA MET A 18 8.09 -1.29 1.81
C MET A 18 7.04 -1.11 2.91
N VAL A 19 6.02 -0.30 2.63
CA VAL A 19 4.91 -0.04 3.53
C VAL A 19 3.59 -0.09 2.79
N TRP A 20 2.50 -0.38 3.50
CA TRP A 20 1.14 -0.36 3.00
C TRP A 20 0.21 0.43 3.93
N SER A 21 -0.70 1.23 3.38
CA SER A 21 -1.78 1.90 4.13
C SER A 21 -2.92 2.27 3.17
N GLY A 22 -4.13 2.34 3.70
CA GLY A 22 -5.31 2.88 3.03
C GLY A 22 -5.72 4.23 3.60
N ILE A 23 -6.24 5.10 2.74
CA ILE A 23 -6.75 6.44 3.10
C ILE A 23 -8.22 6.51 2.68
N GLY A 24 -9.06 7.04 3.56
CA GLY A 24 -10.45 7.43 3.26
C GLY A 24 -10.66 8.92 3.50
N TYR A 25 -11.87 9.41 3.25
CA TYR A 25 -12.21 10.84 3.33
C TYR A 25 -11.86 11.49 4.68
N HIS A 26 -12.13 10.80 5.80
CA HIS A 26 -11.96 11.34 7.15
C HIS A 26 -11.12 10.42 8.07
N SER A 27 -10.49 9.39 7.51
CA SER A 27 -9.81 8.36 8.27
C SER A 27 -8.71 7.69 7.46
N ARG A 28 -7.86 6.92 8.14
CA ARG A 28 -6.79 6.14 7.52
C ARG A 28 -6.60 4.84 8.27
N THR A 29 -6.13 3.81 7.57
CA THR A 29 -5.68 2.57 8.22
C THR A 29 -4.32 2.80 8.91
N PRO A 30 -3.89 1.90 9.81
CA PRO A 30 -2.49 1.82 10.21
C PRO A 30 -1.55 1.70 9.01
N LEU A 31 -0.31 2.19 9.17
CA LEU A 31 0.77 1.99 8.21
C LEU A 31 1.49 0.69 8.56
N VAL A 32 1.38 -0.30 7.68
CA VAL A 32 1.98 -1.62 7.86
C VAL A 32 3.34 -1.65 7.17
N ARG A 33 4.39 -2.07 7.89
CA ARG A 33 5.68 -2.35 7.27
C ARG A 33 5.69 -3.77 6.72
N THR A 34 5.98 -3.92 5.43
CA THR A 34 6.10 -5.21 4.77
C THR A 34 7.59 -5.54 4.60
N ALA A 35 8.00 -6.73 5.04
CA ALA A 35 9.37 -7.18 4.84
C ALA A 35 9.55 -7.72 3.41
N GLY A 36 10.48 -7.13 2.64
CA GLY A 36 10.80 -7.56 1.28
C GLY A 36 9.63 -7.44 0.30
N THR A 37 9.72 -8.16 -0.83
CA THR A 37 8.71 -8.11 -1.89
C THR A 37 7.43 -8.85 -1.47
N LEU A 38 6.28 -8.20 -1.67
CA LEU A 38 4.98 -8.76 -1.37
C LEU A 38 4.52 -9.75 -2.46
N ASN A 39 3.89 -10.84 -2.05
CA ASN A 39 3.19 -11.78 -2.94
C ASN A 39 1.70 -11.85 -2.55
N ARG A 40 0.88 -12.55 -3.33
CA ARG A 40 -0.57 -12.63 -3.09
C ARG A 40 -0.92 -13.17 -1.70
N GLN A 41 -0.28 -14.26 -1.29
CA GLN A 41 -0.56 -14.89 -0.01
C GLN A 41 -0.26 -13.94 1.16
N ARG A 42 0.90 -13.30 1.11
CA ARG A 42 1.33 -12.32 2.10
C ARG A 42 0.46 -11.06 2.06
N TYR A 43 -0.01 -10.64 0.89
CA TYR A 43 -0.95 -9.52 0.80
C TYR A 43 -2.25 -9.81 1.55
N ILE A 44 -2.75 -11.05 1.46
CA ILE A 44 -3.93 -11.46 2.21
C ILE A 44 -3.66 -11.44 3.71
N SER A 45 -2.64 -12.17 4.17
CA SER A 45 -2.41 -12.38 5.61
C SER A 45 -1.81 -11.18 6.33
N GLU A 46 -1.03 -10.33 5.64
CA GLU A 46 -0.34 -9.18 6.26
C GLU A 46 -1.12 -7.87 6.06
N VAL A 47 -2.03 -7.79 5.08
CA VAL A 47 -2.71 -6.54 4.74
C VAL A 47 -4.23 -6.70 4.70
N LEU A 48 -4.78 -7.58 3.87
CA LEU A 48 -6.23 -7.63 3.67
C LEU A 48 -6.96 -8.07 4.94
N GLU A 49 -6.57 -9.20 5.52
CA GLU A 49 -7.20 -9.76 6.71
C GLU A 49 -7.03 -8.88 7.95
N PRO A 50 -5.82 -8.45 8.33
CA PRO A 50 -5.65 -7.70 9.58
C PRO A 50 -5.98 -6.20 9.46
N VAL A 51 -6.03 -5.62 8.26
CA VAL A 51 -6.15 -4.16 8.10
C VAL A 51 -7.32 -3.74 7.23
N VAL A 52 -7.43 -4.25 6.01
CA VAL A 52 -8.47 -3.79 5.07
C VAL A 52 -9.86 -4.24 5.49
N LEU A 53 -10.03 -5.52 5.83
CA LEU A 53 -11.34 -6.06 6.20
C LEU A 53 -11.92 -5.38 7.45
N PRO A 54 -11.20 -5.26 8.59
CA PRO A 54 -11.74 -4.58 9.77
C PRO A 54 -12.06 -3.11 9.50
N TYR A 55 -11.23 -2.43 8.70
CA TYR A 55 -11.49 -1.04 8.33
C TYR A 55 -12.79 -0.92 7.52
N LEU A 56 -12.98 -1.73 6.49
CA LEU A 56 -14.19 -1.69 5.65
C LEU A 56 -15.45 -2.14 6.40
N GLN A 57 -15.33 -3.05 7.38
CA GLN A 57 -16.45 -3.42 8.26
C GLN A 57 -16.99 -2.23 9.06
N GLY A 58 -16.13 -1.25 9.38
CA GLY A 58 -16.55 0.02 9.99
C GLY A 58 -17.24 0.99 9.03
N PHE A 59 -17.19 0.75 7.72
CA PHE A 59 -17.77 1.62 6.68
C PHE A 59 -18.53 0.78 5.64
N PRO A 60 -19.79 0.38 5.91
CA PRO A 60 -20.53 -0.58 5.08
C PRO A 60 -20.70 -0.20 3.61
N THR A 61 -20.61 1.09 3.27
CA THR A 61 -20.71 1.60 1.90
C THR A 61 -19.36 1.93 1.26
N ALA A 62 -18.25 1.68 1.96
CA ALA A 62 -16.92 1.96 1.43
C ALA A 62 -16.52 0.92 0.37
N ILE A 63 -15.87 1.42 -0.68
CA ILE A 63 -15.30 0.60 -1.74
C ILE A 63 -13.79 0.60 -1.58
N SER A 64 -13.19 -0.59 -1.57
CA SER A 64 -11.74 -0.72 -1.61
C SER A 64 -11.22 -0.40 -3.00
N GLN A 65 -10.31 0.56 -3.09
CA GLN A 65 -9.63 0.93 -4.33
C GLN A 65 -8.13 0.70 -4.17
N GLN A 66 -7.52 0.01 -5.15
CA GLN A 66 -6.10 -0.31 -5.20
C GLN A 66 -5.64 -0.37 -6.67
N ASP A 67 -4.32 -0.41 -6.89
CA ASP A 67 -3.75 -0.60 -8.22
C ASP A 67 -3.85 -2.07 -8.71
N ASN A 68 -3.42 -2.30 -9.95
CA ASN A 68 -3.40 -3.62 -10.58
C ASN A 68 -2.08 -4.38 -10.35
N ALA A 69 -1.30 -4.07 -9.31
CA ALA A 69 -0.06 -4.78 -9.03
C ALA A 69 -0.33 -6.28 -8.87
N ARG A 70 0.61 -7.13 -9.33
CA ARG A 70 0.43 -8.59 -9.35
C ARG A 70 0.00 -9.18 -7.99
N PRO A 71 0.54 -8.77 -6.83
CA PRO A 71 0.08 -9.26 -5.53
C PRO A 71 -1.39 -8.94 -5.23
N HIS A 72 -1.94 -7.86 -5.79
CA HIS A 72 -3.31 -7.43 -5.56
C HIS A 72 -4.33 -8.16 -6.45
N MET A 73 -3.89 -8.63 -7.62
CA MET A 73 -4.77 -9.24 -8.64
C MET A 73 -4.58 -10.75 -8.83
N ALA A 74 -3.43 -11.32 -8.46
CA ALA A 74 -3.15 -12.74 -8.68
C ALA A 74 -4.07 -13.66 -7.86
N ARG A 75 -4.37 -14.85 -8.37
CA ARG A 75 -5.08 -15.91 -7.61
C ARG A 75 -4.10 -16.60 -6.65
N ILE A 76 -4.62 -17.09 -5.53
CA ILE A 76 -3.89 -18.03 -4.66
C ILE A 76 -3.84 -19.38 -5.41
N VAL A 77 -2.68 -20.03 -5.36
CA VAL A 77 -2.43 -21.38 -5.88
C VAL A 77 -2.21 -22.30 -4.70
#